data_AF-A0ABD3P1V4-F1
#
_entry.id   AF-A0ABD3P1V4-F1
#
_cell.length_a   1.000
_cell.length_b   1.000
_cell.length_c   1.000
_cell.angle_alpha   90.00
_cell.angle_beta   90.00
_cell.angle_gamma   90.00
#
_symmetry.space_group_name_H-M   'P 1'
#
loop_
_entity.id
_entity.type
_entity.pdbx_description
1 polymer ?
#
loop_
_entity_poly.entity_id
_entity_poly.type
_entity_poly.pdbx_seq_one_letter_code
_entity_poly.pdbx_strand_id
1 'polypeptide(L)'
;MDDILMDENALRLVSSTAKVNLNVGGKKFEVSRSLINQYSDSMIGKLVSDTWSCKTDRAEAIFIDRDGDLFGYVLNYMRYGSIELPVNLPKTMFQRELDFYGLPSTYGIKQKSSIETMRELQHCVENAELHHDMLLIATSCYHQYMVGKKVVHIGSDELLKHSPFYYHYPTAMKVLNYYLKKFHGLEAASSQASLFSTDFILEVKELTKSSSDTLDDPVHNIFALPAPADIDEATSHADE
;
A
#
# COMPACT_ATOMS: atom_id res chain seq x y z
N MET A 1 0.66 8.84 -62.40
CA MET A 1 0.43 7.48 -61.89
C MET A 1 1.62 7.23 -60.99
N ASP A 2 1.55 7.79 -59.77
CA ASP A 2 2.59 7.65 -58.76
C ASP A 2 1.88 7.09 -57.54
N ASP A 3 1.82 5.76 -57.46
CA ASP A 3 1.49 5.06 -56.23
C ASP A 3 2.63 5.34 -55.25
N ILE A 4 2.38 6.27 -54.32
CA ILE A 4 3.25 6.51 -53.17
C ILE A 4 3.20 5.23 -52.33
N LEU A 5 4.17 4.35 -52.57
CA LEU A 5 4.44 3.20 -51.73
C LEU A 5 4.83 3.73 -50.34
N MET A 6 3.86 3.78 -49.42
CA MET A 6 4.19 4.05 -48.02
C MET A 6 5.07 2.92 -47.51
N ASP A 7 6.27 3.28 -47.03
CA ASP A 7 7.25 2.38 -46.44
C ASP A 7 6.62 1.50 -45.35
N GLU A 8 6.80 0.17 -45.42
CA GLU A 8 6.27 -0.78 -44.43
C GLU A 8 6.75 -0.47 -43.01
N ASN A 9 7.94 0.12 -42.87
CA ASN A 9 8.44 0.57 -41.57
C ASN A 9 7.66 1.78 -41.03
N ALA A 10 7.26 2.72 -41.89
CA ALA A 10 6.42 3.84 -41.53
C ALA A 10 5.00 3.38 -41.15
N LEU A 11 4.43 2.39 -41.86
CA LEU A 11 3.16 1.74 -41.51
C LEU A 11 3.23 1.04 -40.14
N ARG A 12 4.36 0.39 -39.82
CA ARG A 12 4.57 -0.23 -38.50
C ARG A 12 4.70 0.79 -37.36
N LEU A 13 5.38 1.92 -37.60
CA LEU A 13 5.51 3.02 -36.64
C LEU A 13 4.20 3.79 -36.41
N VAL A 14 3.40 4.00 -37.47
CA VAL A 14 2.05 4.57 -37.36
C VAL A 14 1.10 3.59 -36.65
N SER A 15 1.24 2.29 -36.90
CA SER A 15 0.46 1.24 -36.23
C SER A 15 0.78 1.10 -34.74
N SER A 16 2.03 1.34 -34.31
CA SER A 16 2.41 1.23 -32.90
C SER A 16 2.00 2.44 -32.04
N THR A 17 1.83 3.61 -32.67
CA THR A 17 1.36 4.86 -32.03
C THR A 17 -0.14 5.11 -32.22
N ALA A 18 -0.80 4.34 -33.09
CA ALA A 18 -2.23 4.40 -33.29
C ALA A 18 -2.99 4.02 -32.01
N LYS A 19 -4.09 4.74 -31.79
CA LYS A 19 -5.01 4.51 -30.67
C LYS A 19 -6.31 3.92 -31.18
N VAL A 20 -6.94 3.14 -30.33
CA VAL A 20 -8.23 2.50 -30.57
C VAL A 20 -9.21 3.04 -29.54
N ASN A 21 -10.34 3.54 -30.02
CA ASN A 21 -11.44 4.01 -29.18
C ASN A 21 -12.40 2.85 -28.91
N LEU A 22 -12.64 2.55 -27.65
CA LEU A 22 -13.60 1.55 -27.20
C LEU A 22 -14.69 2.23 -26.38
N ASN A 23 -15.93 1.78 -26.50
CA ASN A 23 -17.04 2.18 -25.68
C ASN A 23 -17.62 0.92 -25.01
N VAL A 24 -17.30 0.71 -23.73
CA VAL A 24 -17.69 -0.49 -22.98
C VAL A 24 -18.80 -0.13 -22.01
N GLY A 25 -20.03 -0.57 -22.30
CA GLY A 25 -21.21 -0.30 -21.48
C GLY A 25 -21.53 1.19 -21.32
N GLY A 26 -21.10 2.04 -22.26
CA GLY A 26 -21.24 3.51 -22.17
C GLY A 26 -19.98 4.24 -21.70
N LYS A 27 -18.97 3.52 -21.19
CA LYS A 27 -17.70 4.10 -20.73
C LYS A 27 -16.67 4.09 -21.85
N LYS A 28 -16.10 5.25 -22.16
CA LYS A 28 -15.14 5.42 -23.25
C LYS A 28 -13.71 5.14 -22.78
N PHE A 29 -12.98 4.35 -23.56
CA PHE A 29 -11.58 4.04 -23.35
C PHE A 29 -10.79 4.35 -24.61
N GLU A 30 -9.59 4.85 -24.41
CA GLU A 30 -8.60 5.03 -25.46
C GLU A 30 -7.41 4.12 -25.15
N VAL A 31 -7.11 3.20 -26.06
CA VAL A 31 -6.12 2.14 -25.84
C VAL A 31 -5.10 2.13 -26.97
N SER A 32 -3.82 1.91 -26.66
CA SER A 32 -2.81 1.79 -27.71
C SER A 32 -3.00 0.50 -28.51
N ARG A 33 -2.84 0.59 -29.83
CA ARG A 33 -2.89 -0.58 -30.70
C ARG A 33 -1.77 -1.58 -30.37
N SER A 34 -0.61 -1.08 -29.94
CA SER A 34 0.48 -1.91 -29.44
C SER A 34 0.06 -2.84 -28.30
N LEU A 35 -0.81 -2.39 -27.39
CA LEU A 35 -1.34 -3.22 -26.31
C LEU A 35 -2.32 -4.26 -26.84
N ILE A 36 -3.25 -3.87 -27.71
CA ILE A 36 -4.23 -4.80 -28.30
C ILE A 36 -3.52 -5.91 -29.12
N ASN A 37 -2.49 -5.56 -29.90
CA ASN A 37 -1.74 -6.51 -30.71
C ASN A 37 -0.96 -7.55 -29.87
N GLN A 38 -0.58 -7.25 -28.63
CA GLN A 38 0.01 -8.25 -27.72
C GLN A 38 -0.96 -9.37 -27.38
N TYR A 39 -2.26 -9.10 -27.50
CA TYR A 39 -3.34 -10.03 -27.24
C TYR A 39 -4.14 -10.30 -28.52
N SER A 40 -3.47 -10.40 -29.68
CA SER A 40 -4.12 -10.58 -30.99
C SER A 40 -5.07 -11.79 -31.06
N ASP A 41 -4.75 -12.85 -30.33
CA ASP A 41 -5.53 -14.10 -30.34
C ASP A 41 -6.79 -14.05 -29.47
N SER A 42 -6.87 -13.04 -28.60
CA SER A 42 -8.01 -12.78 -27.72
C SER A 42 -9.21 -12.23 -28.50
N MET A 43 -10.38 -12.23 -27.86
CA MET A 43 -11.59 -11.66 -28.46
C MET A 43 -11.40 -10.16 -28.75
N ILE A 44 -10.77 -9.41 -27.84
CA ILE A 44 -10.55 -7.98 -28.05
C ILE A 44 -9.55 -7.69 -29.18
N GLY A 45 -8.55 -8.57 -29.36
CA GLY A 45 -7.61 -8.51 -30.48
C GLY A 45 -8.33 -8.66 -31.83
N LYS A 46 -9.17 -9.70 -31.94
CA LYS A 46 -9.97 -10.00 -33.14
C LYS A 46 -10.99 -8.92 -33.46
N LEU A 47 -11.71 -8.44 -32.44
CA LEU A 47 -12.72 -7.39 -32.60
C LEU A 47 -12.12 -6.11 -33.20
N VAL A 48 -10.93 -5.73 -32.73
CA VAL A 48 -10.21 -4.55 -33.24
C VAL A 48 -9.66 -4.80 -34.65
N SER A 49 -9.10 -5.98 -34.94
CA SER A 49 -8.59 -6.30 -36.29
C SER A 49 -9.69 -6.31 -37.36
N ASP A 50 -10.83 -6.90 -37.03
CA ASP A 50 -11.96 -7.05 -37.96
C ASP A 50 -12.60 -5.69 -38.26
N THR A 51 -12.79 -4.87 -37.22
CA THR A 51 -13.34 -3.52 -37.38
C THR A 51 -12.43 -2.64 -38.23
N TRP A 52 -11.11 -2.74 -38.03
CA TRP A 52 -10.13 -1.94 -38.79
C TRP A 52 -10.02 -2.34 -40.26
N SER A 53 -10.33 -3.61 -40.57
CA SER A 53 -10.36 -4.12 -41.95
C SER A 53 -11.62 -3.69 -42.70
N CYS A 54 -12.69 -3.33 -41.98
CA CYS A 54 -14.02 -3.09 -42.54
C CYS A 54 -14.44 -1.61 -42.56
N LYS A 55 -13.94 -0.77 -41.65
CA LYS A 55 -14.39 0.63 -41.51
C LYS A 55 -13.45 1.66 -42.16
N THR A 56 -14.04 2.56 -42.95
CA THR A 56 -13.38 3.73 -43.54
C THR A 56 -13.06 4.82 -42.51
N ASP A 57 -13.92 4.97 -41.48
CA ASP A 57 -13.74 5.94 -40.40
C ASP A 57 -13.10 5.30 -39.16
N ARG A 58 -11.78 5.45 -39.07
CA ARG A 58 -10.93 4.95 -37.99
C ARG A 58 -11.15 5.64 -36.62
N ALA A 59 -12.04 6.64 -36.58
CA ALA A 59 -12.32 7.45 -35.39
C ALA A 59 -13.51 6.95 -34.56
N GLU A 60 -14.40 6.14 -35.13
CA GLU A 60 -15.59 5.66 -34.44
C GLU A 60 -15.24 4.65 -33.34
N ALA A 61 -15.82 4.83 -32.14
CA ALA A 61 -15.57 3.94 -31.02
C ALA A 61 -16.23 2.57 -31.23
N ILE A 62 -15.50 1.49 -30.97
CA ILE A 62 -16.02 0.13 -30.97
C ILE A 62 -16.87 -0.08 -29.73
N PHE A 63 -18.15 -0.35 -29.90
CA PHE A 63 -19.05 -0.62 -28.78
C PHE A 63 -18.93 -2.07 -28.30
N ILE A 64 -18.86 -2.25 -26.98
CA ILE A 64 -18.82 -3.55 -26.29
C ILE A 64 -19.89 -3.51 -25.19
N ASP A 65 -20.83 -4.44 -25.24
CA ASP A 65 -21.93 -4.54 -24.29
C ASP A 65 -21.49 -5.28 -23.01
N ARG A 66 -20.59 -4.66 -22.25
CA ARG A 66 -20.04 -5.16 -20.98
C ARG A 66 -19.91 -4.05 -19.95
N ASP A 67 -19.59 -4.43 -18.72
CA ASP A 67 -19.35 -3.51 -17.62
C ASP A 67 -18.06 -2.71 -17.84
N GLY A 68 -18.20 -1.40 -18.06
CA GLY A 68 -17.08 -0.49 -18.25
C GLY A 68 -16.21 -0.32 -17.00
N ASP A 69 -16.75 -0.47 -15.80
CA ASP A 69 -15.95 -0.37 -14.57
C ASP A 69 -15.03 -1.58 -14.41
N LEU A 70 -15.53 -2.78 -14.69
CA LEU A 70 -14.71 -3.99 -14.70
C LEU A 70 -13.65 -3.97 -15.81
N PHE A 71 -14.00 -3.41 -16.98
CA PHE A 71 -13.06 -3.31 -18.10
C PHE A 71 -11.81 -2.48 -17.79
N GLY A 72 -11.92 -1.47 -16.90
CA GLY A 72 -10.75 -0.72 -16.42
C GLY A 72 -9.70 -1.64 -15.77
N TYR A 73 -10.14 -2.61 -14.98
CA TYR A 73 -9.26 -3.62 -14.38
C TYR A 73 -8.70 -4.58 -15.43
N VAL A 74 -9.50 -4.96 -16.43
CA VAL A 74 -9.04 -5.81 -17.54
C VAL A 74 -7.91 -5.13 -18.31
N LEU A 75 -8.04 -3.84 -18.61
CA LEU A 75 -6.99 -3.07 -19.28
C LEU A 75 -5.71 -2.99 -18.44
N ASN A 76 -5.81 -2.79 -17.13
CA ASN A 76 -4.64 -2.78 -16.26
C ASN A 76 -3.97 -4.16 -16.21
N TYR A 77 -4.75 -5.24 -16.17
CA TYR A 77 -4.23 -6.60 -16.28
C TYR A 77 -3.49 -6.83 -17.59
N MET A 78 -4.02 -6.36 -18.73
CA MET A 78 -3.33 -6.41 -20.02
C MET A 78 -2.02 -5.60 -20.03
N ARG A 79 -1.97 -4.46 -19.34
CA ARG A 79 -0.78 -3.59 -19.32
C ARG A 79 0.36 -4.14 -18.47
N TYR A 80 0.04 -4.69 -17.30
CA TYR A 80 1.04 -5.07 -16.30
C TYR A 80 1.29 -6.58 -16.25
N GLY A 81 0.44 -7.39 -16.90
CA GLY A 81 0.52 -8.85 -16.81
C GLY A 81 0.28 -9.37 -15.38
N SER A 82 -0.34 -8.58 -14.51
CA SER A 82 -0.79 -8.96 -13.17
C SER A 82 -1.71 -7.86 -12.64
N ILE A 83 -2.51 -8.17 -11.64
CA ILE A 83 -3.37 -7.19 -11.00
C ILE A 83 -3.66 -7.55 -9.55
N GLU A 84 -3.74 -6.52 -8.71
CA GLU A 84 -4.33 -6.62 -7.38
C GLU A 84 -5.74 -6.04 -7.42
N LEU A 85 -6.74 -6.89 -7.18
CA LEU A 85 -8.14 -6.48 -7.19
C LEU A 85 -8.53 -5.85 -5.86
N PRO A 86 -9.38 -4.81 -5.87
CA PRO A 86 -9.99 -4.29 -4.66
C PRO A 86 -10.73 -5.38 -3.86
N VAL A 87 -10.73 -5.29 -2.54
CA VAL A 87 -11.38 -6.28 -1.65
C VAL A 87 -12.89 -6.38 -1.91
N ASN A 88 -13.53 -5.28 -2.29
CA ASN A 88 -14.96 -5.23 -2.59
C ASN A 88 -15.33 -5.75 -3.99
N LEU A 89 -14.36 -6.08 -4.84
CA LEU A 89 -14.60 -6.60 -6.18
C LEU A 89 -14.46 -8.14 -6.19
N PRO A 90 -15.53 -8.93 -6.34
CA PRO A 90 -15.39 -10.38 -6.36
C PRO A 90 -14.47 -10.85 -7.48
N LYS A 91 -13.42 -11.63 -7.15
CA LYS A 91 -12.49 -12.20 -8.14
C LYS A 91 -13.21 -12.99 -9.25
N THR A 92 -14.33 -13.63 -8.93
CA THR A 92 -15.17 -14.35 -9.89
C THR A 92 -15.81 -13.45 -10.94
N MET A 93 -16.19 -12.21 -10.58
CA MET A 93 -16.70 -11.23 -11.54
C MET A 93 -15.61 -10.79 -12.51
N PHE A 94 -14.39 -10.57 -12.00
CA PHE A 94 -13.24 -10.25 -12.84
C PHE A 94 -12.87 -11.40 -13.79
N GLN A 95 -12.90 -12.64 -13.30
CA GLN A 95 -12.64 -13.84 -14.12
C GLN A 95 -13.64 -13.96 -15.29
N ARG A 96 -14.94 -13.68 -15.04
CA ARG A 96 -15.95 -13.66 -16.12
C ARG A 96 -15.64 -12.65 -17.22
N GLU A 97 -15.07 -11.50 -16.88
CA GLU A 97 -14.60 -10.55 -17.90
C GLU A 97 -13.40 -11.09 -18.66
N LEU A 98 -12.39 -11.66 -17.98
CA LEU A 98 -11.24 -12.26 -18.67
C LEU A 98 -11.67 -13.33 -19.66
N ASP A 99 -12.61 -14.20 -19.26
CA ASP A 99 -13.18 -15.23 -20.13
C ASP A 99 -13.89 -14.61 -21.35
N PHE A 100 -14.69 -13.57 -21.13
CA PHE A 100 -15.38 -12.86 -22.22
C PHE A 100 -14.40 -12.23 -23.21
N TYR A 101 -13.35 -11.58 -22.74
CA TYR A 101 -12.33 -10.98 -23.60
C TYR A 101 -11.34 -12.01 -24.18
N GLY A 102 -11.45 -13.29 -23.80
CA GLY A 102 -10.55 -14.35 -24.27
C GLY A 102 -9.12 -14.15 -23.78
N LEU A 103 -8.95 -13.61 -22.56
CA LEU A 103 -7.65 -13.39 -21.93
C LEU A 103 -7.36 -14.53 -20.96
N PRO A 104 -6.13 -15.08 -20.95
CA PRO A 104 -5.82 -16.18 -20.06
C PRO A 104 -5.77 -15.67 -18.61
N SER A 105 -6.35 -16.43 -17.69
CA SER A 105 -6.27 -16.19 -16.24
C SER A 105 -4.96 -16.68 -15.62
N THR A 106 -3.93 -16.94 -16.44
CA THR A 106 -2.65 -17.53 -16.03
C THR A 106 -1.75 -16.53 -15.32
N TYR A 107 -1.99 -15.23 -15.48
CA TYR A 107 -1.18 -14.21 -14.86
C TYR A 107 -1.66 -13.86 -13.44
N GLY A 108 -0.77 -13.30 -12.61
CA GLY A 108 -0.98 -13.15 -11.17
C GLY A 108 -2.16 -12.24 -10.80
N ILE A 109 -3.35 -12.83 -10.62
CA ILE A 109 -4.54 -12.16 -10.06
C ILE A 109 -4.48 -12.31 -8.54
N LYS A 110 -4.03 -11.26 -7.87
CA LYS A 110 -4.02 -11.16 -6.41
C LYS A 110 -5.28 -10.44 -5.95
N GLN A 111 -5.80 -10.89 -4.82
CA GLN A 111 -6.81 -10.18 -4.06
C GLN A 111 -6.51 -10.47 -2.61
N LYS A 112 -6.32 -9.42 -1.81
CA LYS A 112 -6.14 -9.58 -0.37
C LYS A 112 -7.37 -10.26 0.21
N SER A 113 -7.14 -11.25 1.08
CA SER A 113 -8.24 -11.87 1.79
C SER A 113 -8.83 -10.89 2.82
N SER A 114 -10.09 -11.08 3.20
CA SER A 114 -10.69 -10.32 4.30
C SER A 114 -9.87 -10.49 5.58
N ILE A 115 -9.30 -11.68 5.82
CA ILE A 115 -8.47 -11.98 6.98
C ILE A 115 -7.18 -11.15 6.96
N GLU A 116 -6.48 -11.13 5.83
CA GLU A 116 -5.26 -10.33 5.66
C GLU A 116 -5.53 -8.84 5.81
N THR A 117 -6.63 -8.35 5.22
CA THR A 117 -7.06 -6.96 5.37
C THR A 117 -7.38 -6.62 6.83
N MET A 118 -8.07 -7.51 7.55
CA MET A 118 -8.36 -7.31 8.98
C MET A 118 -7.09 -7.28 9.83
N ARG A 119 -6.11 -8.15 9.54
CA ARG A 119 -4.80 -8.15 10.23
C ARG A 119 -4.04 -6.85 10.00
N GLU A 120 -4.00 -6.36 8.76
CA GLU A 120 -3.39 -5.06 8.44
C GLU A 120 -4.08 -3.91 9.19
N LEU A 121 -5.42 -3.91 9.23
CA LEU A 121 -6.19 -2.90 9.96
C LEU A 121 -5.94 -2.97 11.47
N GLN A 122 -5.92 -4.17 12.05
CA GLN A 122 -5.61 -4.35 13.46
C GLN A 122 -4.22 -3.80 13.78
N HIS A 123 -3.22 -4.11 12.95
CA HIS A 123 -1.88 -3.59 13.11
C HIS A 123 -1.82 -2.06 13.00
N CYS A 124 -2.61 -1.47 12.09
CA CYS A 124 -2.74 -0.01 11.98
C CYS A 124 -3.33 0.62 13.25
N VAL A 125 -4.32 -0.04 13.88
CA VAL A 125 -4.91 0.42 15.15
C VAL A 125 -3.88 0.35 16.26
N GLU A 126 -3.22 -0.80 16.45
CA GLU A 126 -2.18 -0.99 17.48
C GLU A 126 -1.06 0.06 17.36
N ASN A 127 -0.64 0.37 16.13
CA ASN A 127 0.34 1.41 15.88
C ASN A 127 -0.19 2.82 16.24
N ALA A 128 -1.43 3.13 15.89
CA ALA A 128 -2.03 4.42 16.23
C ALA A 128 -2.15 4.61 17.75
N GLU A 129 -2.52 3.56 18.48
CA GLU A 129 -2.57 3.54 19.94
C GLU A 129 -1.18 3.81 20.55
N LEU A 130 -0.15 3.11 20.04
CA LEU A 130 1.23 3.32 20.47
C LEU A 130 1.68 4.77 20.27
N HIS A 131 1.44 5.33 19.09
CA HIS A 131 1.81 6.70 18.76
C HIS A 131 1.14 7.71 19.67
N HIS A 132 -0.16 7.52 19.95
CA HIS A 132 -0.91 8.37 20.84
C HIS A 132 -0.32 8.38 22.26
N ASP A 133 -0.08 7.20 22.82
CA ASP A 133 0.43 7.07 24.19
C ASP A 133 1.87 7.59 24.31
N MET A 134 2.73 7.34 23.31
CA MET A 134 4.09 7.88 23.29
C MET A 134 4.13 9.40 23.15
N LEU A 135 3.18 10.01 22.43
CA LEU A 135 3.06 11.46 22.33
C LEU A 135 2.65 12.09 23.67
N LEU A 136 1.70 11.47 24.39
CA LEU A 136 1.30 11.89 25.73
C LEU A 136 2.47 11.81 26.71
N ILE A 137 3.22 10.71 26.65
CA ILE A 137 4.42 10.53 27.47
C ILE A 137 5.49 11.58 27.14
N ALA A 138 5.76 11.83 25.86
CA ALA A 138 6.74 12.84 25.44
C ALA A 138 6.37 14.23 26.00
N THR A 139 5.08 14.57 25.95
CA THR A 139 4.54 15.82 26.50
C THR A 139 4.73 15.91 28.01
N SER A 140 4.45 14.82 28.74
CA SER A 140 4.69 14.74 30.19
C SER A 140 6.16 14.87 30.55
N CYS A 141 7.04 14.18 29.81
CA CYS A 141 8.49 14.28 29.98
C CYS A 141 8.98 15.72 29.82
N TYR A 142 8.54 16.39 28.75
CA TYR A 142 8.88 17.79 28.53
C TYR A 142 8.41 18.69 29.67
N HIS A 143 7.15 18.55 30.11
CA HIS A 143 6.61 19.34 31.21
C HIS A 143 7.42 19.15 32.49
N GLN A 144 7.70 17.90 32.88
CA GLN A 144 8.47 17.60 34.09
C GLN A 144 9.92 18.11 33.99
N TYR A 145 10.53 18.00 32.81
CA TYR A 145 11.87 18.53 32.54
C TYR A 145 11.92 20.06 32.69
N MET A 146 10.91 20.78 32.17
CA MET A 146 10.81 22.24 32.32
C MET A 146 10.65 22.69 33.79
N VAL A 147 10.12 21.82 34.66
CA VAL A 147 10.04 22.06 36.13
C VAL A 147 11.34 21.66 36.85
N GLY A 148 12.38 21.27 36.10
CA GLY A 148 13.71 20.92 36.62
C GLY A 148 13.89 19.45 36.99
N LYS A 149 12.92 18.57 36.67
CA LYS A 149 13.04 17.12 36.91
C LYS A 149 13.70 16.43 35.71
N LYS A 150 14.93 15.94 35.89
CA LYS A 150 15.62 15.13 34.86
C LYS A 150 15.24 13.65 34.89
N VAL A 151 14.67 13.21 36.01
CA VAL A 151 14.15 11.84 36.19
C VAL A 151 12.63 11.96 36.22
N VAL A 152 11.99 11.39 35.21
CA VAL A 152 10.55 11.47 34.97
C VAL A 152 9.93 10.13 35.35
N HIS A 153 8.91 10.19 36.21
CA HIS A 153 8.13 9.02 36.58
C HIS A 153 6.82 9.00 35.78
N ILE A 154 6.51 7.85 35.19
CA ILE A 154 5.30 7.57 34.44
C ILE A 154 4.54 6.49 35.19
N GLY A 155 3.48 6.89 35.89
CA GLY A 155 2.54 5.96 36.50
C GLY A 155 1.68 5.29 35.44
N SER A 156 1.34 4.02 35.65
CA SER A 156 0.57 3.20 34.71
C SER A 156 -0.83 3.75 34.41
N ASP A 157 -1.45 4.48 35.35
CA ASP A 157 -2.89 4.73 35.31
C ASP A 157 -3.28 6.12 34.76
N GLU A 158 -2.35 7.09 34.72
CA GLU A 158 -2.72 8.48 34.38
C GLU A 158 -2.45 8.85 32.92
N LEU A 159 -1.41 8.27 32.29
CA LEU A 159 -0.93 8.71 30.98
C LEU A 159 -1.17 7.72 29.84
N LEU A 160 -1.27 6.43 30.14
CA LEU A 160 -1.54 5.39 29.15
C LEU A 160 -3.04 5.29 28.94
N LYS A 161 -3.48 5.43 27.69
CA LYS A 161 -4.91 5.27 27.35
C LYS A 161 -5.21 3.89 26.81
N HIS A 162 -4.19 3.14 26.42
CA HIS A 162 -4.30 1.81 25.85
C HIS A 162 -3.48 0.80 26.65
N SER A 163 -3.79 -0.49 26.47
CA SER A 163 -3.13 -1.55 27.24
C SER A 163 -1.65 -1.64 26.86
N PRO A 164 -0.75 -1.33 27.80
CA PRO A 164 0.66 -1.22 27.48
C PRO A 164 1.38 -2.56 27.33
N PHE A 165 0.76 -3.64 27.81
CA PHE A 165 1.32 -5.00 27.77
C PHE A 165 1.54 -5.53 26.34
N TYR A 166 0.95 -4.88 25.33
CA TYR A 166 1.09 -5.28 23.93
C TYR A 166 2.19 -4.50 23.18
N TYR A 167 2.82 -3.50 23.80
CA TYR A 167 3.84 -2.71 23.14
C TYR A 167 5.22 -3.37 23.22
N HIS A 168 5.84 -3.58 22.07
CA HIS A 168 7.24 -3.97 22.02
C HIS A 168 8.13 -2.83 22.51
N TYR A 169 8.82 -3.03 23.64
CA TYR A 169 9.59 -2.00 24.35
C TYR A 169 10.58 -1.22 23.45
N PRO A 170 11.43 -1.87 22.63
CA PRO A 170 12.31 -1.16 21.69
C PRO A 170 11.57 -0.25 20.71
N THR A 171 10.40 -0.67 20.22
CA THR A 171 9.59 0.14 19.29
C THR A 171 9.00 1.34 20.00
N ALA A 172 8.43 1.15 21.18
CA ALA A 172 7.86 2.22 21.96
C ALA A 172 8.91 3.28 22.35
N MET A 173 10.10 2.88 22.79
CA MET A 173 11.20 3.81 23.09
C MET A 173 11.69 4.58 21.86
N LYS A 174 11.68 3.96 20.67
CA LYS A 174 11.98 4.65 19.40
C LYS A 174 10.93 5.72 19.08
N VAL A 175 9.64 5.37 19.16
CA VAL A 175 8.53 6.30 18.88
C VAL A 175 8.50 7.46 19.91
N LEU A 176 8.73 7.17 21.18
CA LEU A 176 8.87 8.18 22.23
C LEU A 176 10.01 9.17 21.91
N ASN A 177 11.21 8.65 21.65
CA ASN A 177 12.37 9.50 21.34
C ASN A 177 12.19 10.28 20.05
N TYR A 178 11.46 9.74 19.07
CA TYR A 178 11.08 10.51 17.88
C TYR A 178 10.29 11.76 18.25
N TYR A 179 9.25 11.64 19.09
CA TYR A 179 8.45 12.79 19.51
C TYR A 179 9.23 13.78 20.38
N LEU A 180 10.05 13.29 21.32
CA LEU A 180 10.92 14.14 22.14
C LEU A 180 11.92 14.94 21.31
N LYS A 181 12.59 14.30 20.33
CA LYS A 181 13.52 14.97 19.44
C LYS A 181 12.81 15.97 18.53
N LYS A 182 11.70 15.56 17.91
CA LYS A 182 10.95 16.36 16.93
C LYS A 182 10.32 17.61 17.53
N PHE A 183 9.74 17.51 18.73
CA PHE A 183 8.95 18.60 19.31
C PHE A 183 9.61 19.31 20.50
N HIS A 184 10.56 18.67 21.19
CA HIS A 184 11.07 19.17 22.47
C HIS A 184 12.59 19.32 22.53
N GLY A 185 13.35 18.81 21.55
CA GLY A 185 14.81 18.84 21.59
C GLY A 185 15.42 18.00 22.72
N LEU A 186 14.67 16.99 23.19
CA LEU A 186 15.05 16.11 24.29
C LEU A 186 15.30 14.68 23.79
N GLU A 187 16.00 13.89 24.59
CA GLU A 187 16.01 12.42 24.48
C GLU A 187 15.74 11.81 25.86
N ALA A 188 15.14 10.63 25.85
CA ALA A 188 14.87 9.85 27.04
C ALA A 188 15.51 8.46 26.96
N ALA A 189 16.13 8.05 28.06
CA ALA A 189 16.67 6.72 28.25
C ALA A 189 16.01 6.07 29.47
N SER A 190 15.92 4.74 29.49
CA SER A 190 15.55 3.98 30.68
C SER A 190 16.50 2.82 30.88
N SER A 191 16.80 2.53 32.14
CA SER A 191 17.51 1.34 32.57
C SER A 191 16.58 0.15 32.80
N GLN A 192 15.25 0.34 32.73
CA GLN A 192 14.25 -0.70 32.92
C GLN A 192 14.07 -1.53 31.64
N ALA A 193 13.80 -2.83 31.82
CA ALA A 193 13.63 -3.78 30.72
C ALA A 193 12.20 -3.80 30.11
N SER A 194 11.25 -3.14 30.78
CA SER A 194 9.86 -3.02 30.34
C SER A 194 9.35 -1.62 30.68
N LEU A 195 8.52 -1.08 29.79
CA LEU A 195 7.95 0.26 29.92
C LEU A 195 6.91 0.38 31.03
N PHE A 196 6.57 -0.72 31.74
CA PHE A 196 5.31 -0.80 32.51
C PHE A 196 5.41 -1.61 33.82
N SER A 197 6.56 -1.64 34.47
CA SER A 197 6.56 -1.86 35.93
C SER A 197 5.89 -0.66 36.61
N THR A 198 5.19 -0.88 37.73
CA THR A 198 4.27 0.06 38.41
C THR A 198 4.72 1.51 38.59
N ASP A 199 6.02 1.82 38.43
CA ASP A 199 6.56 3.17 38.21
C ASP A 199 7.67 3.12 37.15
N PHE A 200 7.37 3.53 35.91
CA PHE A 200 8.39 3.59 34.86
C PHE A 200 9.18 4.90 34.95
N ILE A 201 10.50 4.78 34.88
CA ILE A 201 11.47 5.86 35.12
C ILE A 201 12.21 6.14 33.81
N LEU A 202 12.13 7.39 33.39
CA LEU A 202 12.87 7.93 32.25
C LEU A 202 13.89 8.96 32.72
N GLU A 203 15.12 8.79 32.31
CA GLU A 203 16.15 9.83 32.39
C GLU A 203 16.09 10.68 31.12
N VAL A 204 15.74 11.96 31.29
CA VAL A 204 15.53 12.91 30.19
C VAL A 204 16.65 13.94 30.17
N LYS A 205 17.22 14.18 28.98
CA LYS A 205 18.29 15.16 28.75
C LYS A 205 18.11 15.91 27.44
N GLU A 206 18.77 17.06 27.32
CA GLU A 206 18.85 17.81 26.07
C GLU A 206 19.63 17.03 25.03
N LEU A 207 19.18 17.12 23.77
CA LEU A 207 19.88 16.53 22.65
C LEU A 207 21.22 17.24 22.44
N THR A 208 22.33 16.52 22.65
CA THR A 208 23.65 17.05 22.33
C THR A 208 23.79 17.12 20.81
N LYS A 209 24.03 18.32 20.26
CA LYS A 209 24.29 18.53 18.83
C LYS A 209 25.58 17.80 18.42
N SER A 210 25.49 16.52 18.09
CA SER A 210 26.50 15.80 17.34
C SER A 210 25.83 14.89 16.33
N SER A 211 26.32 14.98 15.10
CA SER A 211 25.94 14.23 13.89
C SER A 211 24.61 14.63 13.25
N SER A 212 24.70 14.81 11.95
CA SER A 212 23.64 15.00 10.97
C SER A 212 22.70 13.79 10.92
N ASP A 213 21.97 13.53 12.00
CA ASP A 213 20.86 12.60 11.95
C ASP A 213 19.78 13.29 11.12
N THR A 214 19.67 12.91 9.85
CA THR A 214 18.35 12.82 9.24
C THR A 214 17.48 12.17 10.30
N LEU A 215 16.46 12.85 10.83
CA LEU A 215 15.48 12.18 11.69
C LEU A 215 14.98 11.02 10.86
N ASP A 216 15.50 9.83 11.14
CA ASP A 216 15.03 8.59 10.58
C ASP A 216 13.60 8.53 11.08
N ASP A 217 12.66 8.91 10.22
CA ASP A 217 11.24 8.86 10.52
C ASP A 217 11.02 7.37 10.76
N PRO A 218 10.86 6.91 12.03
CA PRO A 218 10.88 5.48 12.31
C PRO A 218 9.68 4.77 11.67
N VAL A 219 8.83 5.55 11.00
CA VAL A 219 7.61 5.19 10.35
C VAL A 219 7.47 6.11 9.14
N HIS A 220 7.98 5.67 7.99
CA HIS A 220 7.71 6.32 6.69
C HIS A 220 6.19 6.41 6.38
N ASN A 221 5.37 5.76 7.21
CA ASN A 221 3.93 5.82 7.24
C ASN A 221 3.47 5.42 8.65
N ILE A 222 2.59 6.15 9.33
CA ILE A 222 2.02 5.79 10.66
C ILE A 222 1.42 4.36 10.66
N PHE A 223 1.19 3.81 9.47
CA PHE A 223 0.66 2.48 9.17
C PHE A 223 1.71 1.37 8.94
N ALA A 224 3.01 1.67 8.99
CA ALA A 224 4.08 0.73 8.62
C ALA A 224 5.05 0.48 9.77
N LEU A 225 4.57 -0.08 10.87
CA LEU A 225 5.45 -0.86 11.74
C LEU A 225 5.46 -2.32 11.24
N PRO A 226 6.50 -3.11 11.53
CA PRO A 226 6.44 -4.54 11.34
C PRO A 226 5.47 -5.14 12.37
N ALA A 227 4.66 -6.10 11.95
CA ALA A 227 3.85 -6.92 12.86
C ALA A 227 4.76 -7.47 13.99
N PRO A 228 4.27 -7.54 15.25
CA PRO A 228 5.01 -8.25 16.28
C PRO A 228 5.32 -9.65 15.74
N ALA A 229 6.60 -10.05 15.79
CA ALA A 229 6.99 -11.40 15.43
C ALA A 229 6.07 -12.35 16.19
N ASP A 230 5.42 -13.26 15.47
CA ASP A 230 4.66 -14.35 16.07
C ASP A 230 5.53 -14.92 17.20
N ILE A 231 5.02 -14.83 18.43
CA ILE A 231 5.63 -15.55 19.55
C ILE A 231 5.46 -17.00 19.16
N ASP A 232 6.53 -17.58 18.60
CA ASP A 232 6.61 -18.99 18.26
C ASP A 232 6.06 -19.78 19.45
N GLU A 233 5.18 -20.74 19.13
CA GLU A 233 4.76 -21.85 19.97
C GLU A 233 6.00 -22.60 20.48
N ALA A 234 6.64 -22.06 21.51
CA ALA A 234 7.76 -22.67 22.20
C ALA A 234 7.39 -22.85 23.67
N THR A 235 6.27 -23.50 23.96
CA THR A 235 5.97 -24.14 25.26
C THR A 235 4.74 -25.05 25.16
N SER A 236 4.83 -26.15 24.42
CA SER A 236 3.97 -27.32 24.68
C SER A 236 4.58 -28.62 24.15
N HIS A 237 5.75 -29.00 24.67
CA HIS A 237 6.16 -30.40 24.76
C HIS A 237 7.27 -30.55 25.81
N ALA A 238 6.86 -30.46 27.07
CA ALA A 238 7.47 -31.16 28.19
C ALA A 238 6.35 -31.42 29.20
N ASP A 239 6.30 -32.65 29.71
CA ASP A 239 5.35 -33.23 30.66
C ASP A 239 4.04 -33.81 30.07
N GLU A 240 4.13 -35.03 29.51
CA GLU A 240 3.61 -36.27 30.13
C GLU A 240 4.20 -37.53 29.44
#